data_AF-A0A137PD11-F1
#
_entry.id   AF-A0A137PD11-F1
#
_cell.length_a   1.000
_cell.length_b   1.000
_cell.length_c   1.000
_cell.angle_alpha   90.00
_cell.angle_beta   90.00
_cell.angle_gamma   90.00
#
_symmetry.space_group_name_H-M   'P 1'
#
loop_
_entity.id
_entity.type
_entity.pdbx_description
1 polymer ?
#
loop_
_entity_poly.entity_id
_entity_poly.type
_entity_poly.pdbx_seq_one_letter_code
_entity_poly.pdbx_strand_id
1 'polypeptide(L)'
;MNRLVNLKLNSLTRLNLLKASPFNNVLTRTYSEKIDIEKEVNSKEAKAKRLQRKKTEKTNVISTTSFKHLSLNKVDHSDVPQLCFGLDRALFNPGITFLQDPHSGVYNFSPYLENIVQPDEKLIEYAKKHKLTYTGTTSSVTGLLSHLYFIVSGWKKPTLNTFSPDFTKMRGDYSRTLTTPTTVKLKLNDGIYHIDSDKSFDSGPNILSQLGHIMERMLTQTPAELSRYLKENEKLYPGPIAEPDSYQYSATSKIAFRAQLDCSDPRLPRKIFDLKTRSTLPIRLDKHFYKEYLGYELNKQFGVMESFEREYFDMIRNAFLKYSFQVRIGKMDGIMVAYHNTAKIFGFQYISLEEMDSKLFENSVMGNQVFTVTVRLLEKILDRITGDFPGKEVMITFKTKNKSLMMDVFVEVIESKAEDGSETDALSFVSPQSTLVKYQVTAHSLINGKKIEGPVSLDSNGKDNMSK
;
A
#
# COMPACT_ATOMS: atom_id res chain seq x y z
N MET A 1 23.69 23.60 71.04
CA MET A 1 24.73 22.65 71.50
C MET A 1 24.44 21.32 70.82
N ASN A 2 25.20 20.71 69.92
CA ASN A 2 26.63 20.67 69.58
C ASN A 2 26.75 20.43 68.05
N ARG A 3 27.56 21.19 67.31
CA ARG A 3 28.93 20.91 66.79
C ARG A 3 28.99 20.53 65.29
N LEU A 4 29.70 21.39 64.55
CA LEU A 4 30.81 21.14 63.60
C LEU A 4 30.58 20.36 62.29
N VAL A 5 30.63 21.15 61.21
CA VAL A 5 31.44 21.06 59.96
C VAL A 5 32.38 19.84 59.76
N ASN A 6 32.24 19.18 58.59
CA ASN A 6 33.30 18.68 57.67
C ASN A 6 32.64 18.11 56.38
N LEU A 7 32.73 18.72 55.20
CA LEU A 7 33.78 18.64 54.14
C LEU A 7 33.84 17.34 53.30
N LYS A 8 33.65 17.54 51.97
CA LYS A 8 34.20 16.88 50.76
C LYS A 8 33.48 15.71 50.05
N LEU A 9 33.00 16.06 48.84
CA LEU A 9 33.17 15.44 47.50
C LEU A 9 33.39 13.92 47.39
N ASN A 10 32.49 13.20 46.69
CA ASN A 10 32.59 12.87 45.24
C ASN A 10 31.82 11.57 44.88
N SER A 11 31.39 11.54 43.62
CA SER A 11 31.02 10.38 42.79
C SER A 11 29.61 9.78 42.92
N LEU A 12 28.82 10.01 41.87
CA LEU A 12 28.05 9.01 41.11
C LEU A 12 27.71 7.72 41.86
N THR A 13 26.45 7.55 42.27
CA THR A 13 25.57 6.41 41.88
C THR A 13 24.30 6.38 42.73
N ARG A 14 23.24 5.81 42.13
CA ARG A 14 21.95 5.39 42.72
C ARG A 14 20.89 6.47 42.94
N LEU A 15 20.10 6.70 41.88
CA LEU A 15 18.67 6.91 42.04
C LEU A 15 17.90 5.74 41.40
N ASN A 16 17.35 4.91 42.27
CA ASN A 16 16.11 4.16 42.19
C ASN A 16 15.84 3.26 40.96
N LEU A 17 16.06 1.97 41.22
CA LEU A 17 15.34 0.84 40.64
C LEU A 17 13.82 1.01 40.80
N LEU A 18 13.10 1.11 39.68
CA LEU A 18 11.71 0.68 39.58
C LEU A 18 11.58 -0.22 38.34
N LYS A 19 11.66 -1.53 38.62
CA LYS A 19 11.10 -2.69 37.89
C LYS A 19 11.00 -2.53 36.36
N ALA A 20 12.11 -2.78 35.68
CA ALA A 20 12.07 -3.28 34.31
C ALA A 20 11.63 -4.76 34.32
N SER A 21 10.62 -5.06 33.51
CA SER A 21 10.16 -6.42 33.15
C SER A 21 11.33 -7.34 32.75
N PRO A 22 11.33 -8.64 33.15
CA PRO A 22 12.41 -9.58 32.88
C PRO A 22 12.31 -10.19 31.47
N PHE A 23 12.21 -9.34 30.43
CA PHE A 23 12.25 -9.75 29.02
C PHE A 23 13.28 -8.91 28.24
N ASN A 24 14.55 -8.98 28.64
CA ASN A 24 15.65 -8.45 27.82
C ASN A 24 16.87 -9.34 28.00
N ASN A 25 16.84 -10.50 27.35
CA ASN A 25 18.01 -11.27 26.91
C ASN A 25 17.58 -12.42 25.99
N VAL A 26 16.78 -12.11 24.97
CA VAL A 26 16.69 -12.97 23.79
C VAL A 26 17.76 -12.46 22.83
N LEU A 27 18.74 -13.31 22.49
CA LEU A 27 19.63 -13.09 21.35
C LEU A 27 18.76 -12.88 20.10
N THR A 28 18.40 -11.62 19.81
CA THR A 28 17.62 -11.27 18.61
C THR A 28 18.51 -11.44 17.40
N ARG A 29 18.33 -12.58 16.74
CA ARG A 29 18.96 -12.89 15.46
C ARG A 29 18.59 -11.83 14.44
N THR A 30 19.57 -11.37 13.66
CA THR A 30 19.40 -10.22 12.76
C THR A 30 19.10 -10.71 11.35
N TYR A 31 17.89 -10.41 10.86
CA TYR A 31 17.56 -10.53 9.44
C TYR A 31 18.03 -9.27 8.69
N SER A 32 18.70 -9.48 7.57
CA SER A 32 19.22 -8.41 6.71
C SER A 32 19.24 -8.86 5.24
N GLU A 33 19.26 -7.89 4.33
CA GLU A 33 19.38 -8.13 2.89
C GLU A 33 20.70 -7.57 2.38
N LYS A 34 21.45 -8.37 1.61
CA LYS A 34 22.60 -7.91 0.86
C LYS A 34 22.14 -7.48 -0.53
N ILE A 35 22.36 -6.22 -0.89
CA ILE A 35 21.86 -5.65 -2.15
C ILE A 35 23.00 -5.07 -2.97
N ASP A 36 23.00 -5.43 -4.25
CA ASP A 36 23.89 -4.89 -5.27
C ASP A 36 23.05 -4.15 -6.33
N ILE A 37 23.45 -2.92 -6.66
CA ILE A 37 22.77 -2.05 -7.63
C ILE A 37 23.78 -1.66 -8.71
N GLU A 38 23.68 -2.29 -9.88
CA GLU A 38 24.58 -2.04 -11.01
C GLU A 38 23.91 -1.15 -12.07
N LYS A 39 24.60 -0.09 -12.48
CA LYS A 39 24.15 0.78 -13.60
C LYS A 39 24.67 0.24 -14.93
N GLU A 40 23.77 -0.06 -15.86
CA GLU A 40 24.14 -0.36 -17.25
C GLU A 40 24.18 0.94 -18.09
N VAL A 41 25.33 1.22 -18.71
CA VAL A 41 25.54 2.37 -19.59
C VAL A 41 25.88 1.88 -20.99
N ASN A 42 25.22 2.43 -22.03
CA ASN A 42 25.29 1.92 -23.40
C ASN A 42 26.44 2.51 -24.27
N SER A 43 27.36 3.30 -23.71
CA SER A 43 28.46 3.91 -24.49
C SER A 43 29.80 3.17 -24.35
N LYS A 44 30.56 3.07 -25.46
CA LYS A 44 31.89 2.40 -25.50
C LYS A 44 32.92 3.07 -24.56
N GLU A 45 32.89 4.39 -24.43
CA GLU A 45 33.75 5.13 -23.48
C GLU A 45 33.36 4.91 -22.00
N ALA A 46 32.07 4.75 -21.70
CA ALA A 46 31.61 4.45 -20.34
C ALA A 46 32.00 3.03 -19.90
N LYS A 47 32.11 2.07 -20.83
CA LYS A 47 32.59 0.71 -20.54
C LYS A 47 34.06 0.68 -20.08
N ALA A 48 34.92 1.55 -20.61
CA ALA A 48 36.32 1.64 -20.21
C ALA A 48 36.48 2.26 -18.80
N LYS A 49 35.74 3.36 -18.51
CA LYS A 49 35.68 3.95 -17.15
C LYS A 49 35.06 2.99 -16.12
N ARG A 50 34.16 2.09 -16.53
CA ARG A 50 33.54 1.04 -15.69
C ARG A 50 34.52 -0.03 -15.22
N LEU A 51 35.52 -0.41 -16.04
CA LEU A 51 36.49 -1.44 -15.65
C LEU A 51 37.40 -0.97 -14.50
N GLN A 52 37.70 0.33 -14.44
CA GLN A 52 38.42 0.93 -13.31
C GLN A 52 37.54 1.11 -12.06
N ARG A 53 36.24 1.39 -12.22
CA ARG A 53 35.29 1.60 -11.10
C ARG A 53 34.77 0.31 -10.45
N LYS A 54 34.85 -0.83 -11.14
CA LYS A 54 34.48 -2.17 -10.62
C LYS A 54 35.24 -2.61 -9.36
N LYS A 55 36.36 -1.96 -9.04
CA LYS A 55 37.11 -2.21 -7.80
C LYS A 55 36.50 -1.52 -6.56
N THR A 56 35.40 -0.79 -6.68
CA THR A 56 34.86 0.02 -5.58
C THR A 56 33.33 0.15 -5.54
N GLU A 57 32.57 -0.88 -5.95
CA GLU A 57 31.15 -0.93 -5.56
C GLU A 57 31.03 -1.57 -4.16
N LYS A 58 30.77 -0.71 -3.16
CA LYS A 58 30.50 -1.12 -1.79
C LYS A 58 29.22 -1.96 -1.78
N THR A 59 29.38 -3.23 -1.46
CA THR A 59 28.30 -4.16 -1.13
C THR A 59 27.50 -3.59 0.04
N ASN A 60 26.21 -3.38 -0.16
CA ASN A 60 25.39 -2.61 0.78
C ASN A 60 24.44 -3.55 1.54
N VAL A 61 24.76 -3.87 2.79
CA VAL A 61 23.86 -4.62 3.68
C VAL A 61 22.77 -3.68 4.21
N ILE A 62 21.50 -4.07 4.08
CA ILE A 62 20.35 -3.43 4.73
C ILE A 62 20.01 -4.26 5.96
N SER A 63 20.29 -3.71 7.14
CA SER A 63 19.83 -4.29 8.40
C SER A 63 18.42 -3.82 8.76
N THR A 64 17.66 -4.69 9.41
CA THR A 64 16.39 -4.34 10.06
C THR A 64 16.59 -3.56 11.36
N THR A 65 17.78 -3.63 11.97
CA THR A 65 18.11 -2.84 13.18
C THR A 65 18.06 -1.34 12.89
N SER A 66 17.64 -0.57 13.91
CA SER A 66 17.56 0.90 13.96
C SER A 66 16.61 1.60 12.98
N PHE A 67 15.73 0.88 12.27
CA PHE A 67 14.66 1.52 11.48
C PHE A 67 13.62 2.17 12.39
N LYS A 68 13.23 3.41 12.08
CA LYS A 68 12.15 4.13 12.76
C LYS A 68 11.13 4.59 11.72
N HIS A 69 9.89 4.16 11.90
CA HIS A 69 8.73 4.66 11.17
C HIS A 69 7.90 5.52 12.14
N LEU A 70 8.12 6.83 12.09
CA LEU A 70 7.59 7.79 13.05
C LEU A 70 6.29 8.40 12.55
N SER A 71 5.37 8.71 13.47
CA SER A 71 4.24 9.58 13.15
C SER A 71 4.73 11.03 13.19
N LEU A 72 4.37 11.82 12.19
CA LEU A 72 4.70 13.24 12.14
C LEU A 72 3.60 14.12 12.74
N ASN A 73 2.37 13.61 12.79
CA ASN A 73 1.24 14.26 13.43
C ASN A 73 0.53 13.32 14.43
N LYS A 74 -0.17 13.93 15.39
CA LYS A 74 -1.22 13.26 16.14
C LYS A 74 -2.50 13.39 15.33
N VAL A 75 -3.19 12.27 15.11
CA VAL A 75 -4.51 12.25 14.49
C VAL A 75 -5.53 12.42 15.60
N ASP A 76 -6.42 13.39 15.46
CA ASP A 76 -7.63 13.43 16.27
C ASP A 76 -8.63 12.44 15.68
N HIS A 77 -9.02 11.44 16.47
CA HIS A 77 -9.91 10.40 15.99
C HIS A 77 -11.36 10.90 15.84
N SER A 78 -11.73 12.02 16.48
CA SER A 78 -13.06 12.63 16.27
C SER A 78 -13.26 13.19 14.87
N ASP A 79 -12.16 13.51 14.19
CA ASP A 79 -12.17 14.14 12.87
C ASP A 79 -12.17 13.08 11.74
N VAL A 80 -12.11 11.79 12.11
CA VAL A 80 -12.19 10.68 11.16
C VAL A 80 -13.61 10.11 11.17
N PRO A 81 -14.26 9.95 10.00
CA PRO A 81 -15.62 9.43 9.91
C PRO A 81 -15.80 8.10 10.63
N GLN A 82 -17.02 7.81 11.09
CA GLN A 82 -17.39 6.52 11.69
C GLN A 82 -18.40 5.81 10.80
N LEU A 83 -18.48 4.49 10.92
CA LEU A 83 -19.49 3.72 10.22
C LEU A 83 -20.89 4.09 10.71
N CYS A 84 -21.83 4.17 9.77
CA CYS A 84 -23.24 4.40 10.06
C CYS A 84 -24.07 3.13 9.83
N PHE A 85 -25.38 3.19 10.11
CA PHE A 85 -26.33 2.09 9.89
C PHE A 85 -26.00 0.76 10.61
N GLY A 86 -25.28 0.82 11.73
CA GLY A 86 -24.90 -0.35 12.51
C GLY A 86 -23.89 -1.27 11.81
N LEU A 87 -23.18 -0.75 10.80
CA LEU A 87 -22.12 -1.45 10.05
C LEU A 87 -20.90 -1.75 10.91
N ASP A 88 -20.70 -1.03 11.99
CA ASP A 88 -19.66 -1.25 12.98
C ASP A 88 -19.65 -2.69 13.54
N ARG A 89 -20.81 -3.36 13.56
CA ARG A 89 -20.91 -4.78 13.92
C ARG A 89 -20.09 -5.70 12.99
N ALA A 90 -19.92 -5.34 11.72
CA ALA A 90 -19.10 -6.10 10.77
C ALA A 90 -17.60 -6.08 11.14
N LEU A 91 -17.16 -5.12 11.97
CA LEU A 91 -15.77 -5.05 12.45
C LEU A 91 -15.47 -6.14 13.49
N PHE A 92 -16.49 -6.61 14.22
CA PHE A 92 -16.36 -7.53 15.35
C PHE A 92 -16.98 -8.91 15.08
N ASN A 93 -17.56 -9.11 13.89
CA ASN A 93 -18.04 -10.40 13.41
C ASN A 93 -16.96 -11.06 12.53
N PRO A 94 -16.31 -12.14 12.99
CA PRO A 94 -15.29 -12.79 12.19
C PRO A 94 -15.85 -13.30 10.86
N GLY A 95 -15.15 -13.00 9.77
CA GLY A 95 -15.54 -13.43 8.43
C GLY A 95 -16.54 -12.50 7.76
N ILE A 96 -17.33 -13.05 6.86
CA ILE A 96 -18.27 -12.28 6.03
C ILE A 96 -19.58 -12.08 6.80
N THR A 97 -20.07 -10.84 6.80
CA THR A 97 -21.44 -10.53 7.20
C THR A 97 -22.24 -10.11 5.96
N PHE A 98 -23.23 -10.91 5.60
CA PHE A 98 -24.14 -10.59 4.50
C PHE A 98 -24.94 -9.31 4.80
N LEU A 99 -25.20 -8.49 3.78
CA LEU A 99 -26.15 -7.38 3.92
C LEU A 99 -27.56 -7.90 4.18
N GLN A 100 -27.98 -8.86 3.37
CA GLN A 100 -29.23 -9.60 3.49
C GLN A 100 -28.91 -11.09 3.51
N ASP A 101 -29.43 -11.82 4.48
CA ASP A 101 -29.24 -13.27 4.55
C ASP A 101 -29.89 -13.94 3.33
N PRO A 102 -29.13 -14.69 2.50
CA PRO A 102 -29.66 -15.32 1.30
C PRO A 102 -30.70 -16.41 1.59
N HIS A 103 -30.72 -16.98 2.80
CA HIS A 103 -31.69 -18.02 3.17
C HIS A 103 -33.02 -17.45 3.64
N SER A 104 -33.01 -16.54 4.61
CA SER A 104 -34.22 -15.97 5.21
C SER A 104 -34.76 -14.71 4.52
N GLY A 105 -33.93 -14.04 3.71
CA GLY A 105 -34.25 -12.72 3.14
C GLY A 105 -34.26 -11.58 4.17
N VAL A 106 -33.86 -11.84 5.42
CA VAL A 106 -33.79 -10.83 6.48
C VAL A 106 -32.52 -9.99 6.31
N TYR A 107 -32.67 -8.67 6.39
CA TYR A 107 -31.54 -7.75 6.34
C TYR A 107 -30.80 -7.69 7.68
N ASN A 108 -29.47 -7.87 7.65
CA ASN A 108 -28.61 -7.70 8.81
C ASN A 108 -28.28 -6.22 9.06
N PHE A 109 -28.27 -5.39 8.02
CA PHE A 109 -28.04 -3.93 8.08
C PHE A 109 -29.14 -3.17 7.34
N SER A 110 -29.09 -1.84 7.33
CA SER A 110 -30.11 -1.03 6.65
C SER A 110 -30.26 -1.43 5.16
N PRO A 111 -31.47 -1.75 4.66
CA PRO A 111 -31.73 -2.03 3.24
C PRO A 111 -31.32 -0.89 2.30
N TYR A 112 -31.21 0.34 2.83
CA TYR A 112 -30.68 1.49 2.11
C TYR A 112 -29.32 1.20 1.45
N LEU A 113 -28.45 0.42 2.12
CA LEU A 113 -27.11 0.09 1.63
C LEU A 113 -27.12 -0.85 0.44
N GLU A 114 -28.25 -1.52 0.16
CA GLU A 114 -28.32 -2.49 -0.93
C GLU A 114 -28.09 -1.80 -2.26
N ASN A 115 -28.73 -0.67 -2.52
CA ASN A 115 -28.69 -0.01 -3.82
C ASN A 115 -27.58 1.04 -3.88
N ILE A 116 -26.60 0.82 -4.75
CA ILE A 116 -25.48 1.72 -4.95
C ILE A 116 -25.93 2.92 -5.78
N VAL A 117 -25.72 4.12 -5.22
CA VAL A 117 -25.88 5.38 -5.94
C VAL A 117 -24.91 5.41 -7.12
N GLN A 118 -25.45 5.48 -8.34
CA GLN A 118 -24.63 5.52 -9.55
C GLN A 118 -24.01 6.92 -9.73
N PRO A 119 -22.72 7.02 -10.09
CA PRO A 119 -22.13 8.30 -10.47
C PRO A 119 -22.83 8.83 -11.73
N ASP A 120 -23.17 10.12 -11.73
CA ASP A 120 -23.73 10.76 -12.92
C ASP A 120 -22.68 10.84 -14.03
N GLU A 121 -23.06 10.43 -15.25
CA GLU A 121 -22.16 10.42 -16.43
C GLU A 121 -21.54 11.80 -16.73
N LYS A 122 -22.15 12.90 -16.27
CA LYS A 122 -21.62 14.28 -16.46
C LYS A 122 -20.55 14.71 -15.46
N LEU A 123 -20.40 14.03 -14.30
CA LEU A 123 -19.38 14.37 -13.29
C LEU A 123 -17.95 14.11 -13.83
N ILE A 124 -17.82 13.15 -14.75
CA ILE A 124 -16.59 12.82 -15.48
C ILE A 124 -16.14 13.96 -16.40
N GLU A 125 -17.08 14.67 -17.02
CA GLU A 125 -16.79 15.81 -17.89
C GLU A 125 -16.40 17.06 -17.09
N TYR A 126 -16.99 17.24 -15.90
CA TYR A 126 -16.69 18.35 -15.00
C TYR A 126 -15.28 18.28 -14.42
N ALA A 127 -14.81 17.08 -14.04
CA ALA A 127 -13.45 16.85 -13.54
C ALA A 127 -12.37 17.16 -14.59
N LYS A 128 -12.68 17.01 -15.88
CA LYS A 128 -11.79 17.36 -17.00
C LYS A 128 -11.74 18.88 -17.26
N LYS A 129 -12.83 19.60 -17.01
CA LYS A 129 -12.99 21.03 -17.33
C LYS A 129 -12.32 21.97 -16.32
N HIS A 130 -12.11 21.53 -15.08
CA HIS A 130 -11.65 22.40 -13.98
C HIS A 130 -10.18 22.23 -13.55
N LYS A 131 -9.32 21.60 -14.38
CA LYS A 131 -7.86 21.41 -14.14
C LYS A 131 -7.51 21.13 -12.67
N LEU A 132 -8.22 20.18 -12.06
CA LEU A 132 -8.03 19.82 -10.64
C LEU A 132 -6.58 19.39 -10.39
N THR A 133 -5.99 20.04 -9.39
CA THR A 133 -4.54 20.19 -9.22
C THR A 133 -4.00 19.10 -8.29
N TYR A 134 -3.60 17.98 -8.88
CA TYR A 134 -2.80 16.88 -8.31
C TYR A 134 -3.36 16.11 -7.09
N THR A 135 -3.49 14.79 -7.25
CA THR A 135 -3.56 13.82 -6.16
C THR A 135 -2.47 12.75 -6.33
N GLY A 136 -1.67 12.57 -5.27
CA GLY A 136 -0.74 11.45 -5.10
C GLY A 136 -0.99 10.84 -3.73
N THR A 137 -1.52 9.62 -3.72
CA THR A 137 -1.97 8.89 -2.52
C THR A 137 -1.11 7.63 -2.34
N THR A 138 -1.22 6.98 -1.18
CA THR A 138 -0.52 5.76 -0.78
C THR A 138 -0.47 4.66 -1.86
N SER A 139 -1.41 4.66 -2.82
CA SER A 139 -1.45 3.80 -4.02
C SER A 139 -0.20 3.85 -4.92
N SER A 140 0.43 5.02 -5.12
CA SER A 140 1.64 5.15 -5.98
C SER A 140 2.83 4.39 -5.38
N VAL A 141 3.04 4.58 -4.08
CA VAL A 141 4.19 3.98 -3.39
C VAL A 141 3.96 2.49 -3.15
N THR A 142 2.74 2.06 -2.84
CA THR A 142 2.42 0.64 -2.61
C THR A 142 2.65 -0.23 -3.86
N GLY A 143 2.50 0.32 -5.06
CA GLY A 143 2.91 -0.33 -6.31
C GLY A 143 4.42 -0.60 -6.38
N LEU A 144 5.24 0.42 -6.08
CA LEU A 144 6.71 0.27 -6.00
C LEU A 144 7.11 -0.75 -4.93
N LEU A 145 6.54 -0.63 -3.73
CA LEU A 145 6.82 -1.53 -2.61
C LEU A 145 6.48 -2.99 -2.96
N SER A 146 5.49 -3.24 -3.83
CA SER A 146 5.16 -4.58 -4.29
C SER A 146 6.30 -5.22 -5.12
N HIS A 147 6.96 -4.46 -5.99
CA HIS A 147 8.12 -4.97 -6.75
C HIS A 147 9.34 -5.23 -5.85
N LEU A 148 9.57 -4.33 -4.90
CA LEU A 148 10.62 -4.47 -3.90
C LEU A 148 10.33 -5.65 -2.95
N TYR A 149 9.07 -5.94 -2.67
CA TYR A 149 8.69 -7.12 -1.92
C TYR A 149 9.05 -8.41 -2.66
N PHE A 150 8.80 -8.51 -3.96
CA PHE A 150 9.09 -9.75 -4.70
C PHE A 150 10.57 -10.12 -4.69
N ILE A 151 11.47 -9.13 -4.74
CA ILE A 151 12.91 -9.37 -4.67
C ILE A 151 13.35 -9.71 -3.23
N VAL A 152 12.84 -9.00 -2.23
CA VAL A 152 13.18 -9.21 -0.80
C VAL A 152 12.65 -10.55 -0.27
N SER A 153 11.43 -10.92 -0.67
CA SER A 153 10.79 -12.16 -0.22
C SER A 153 11.20 -13.40 -1.01
N GLY A 154 12.00 -13.25 -2.06
CA GLY A 154 12.30 -14.33 -2.99
C GLY A 154 11.06 -14.93 -3.64
N TRP A 155 10.10 -14.08 -4.03
CA TRP A 155 8.82 -14.50 -4.62
C TRP A 155 7.98 -15.41 -3.71
N LYS A 156 7.98 -15.15 -2.40
CA LYS A 156 7.14 -15.89 -1.43
C LYS A 156 5.67 -15.84 -1.85
N LYS A 157 5.08 -17.02 -2.06
CA LYS A 157 3.68 -17.15 -2.44
C LYS A 157 2.76 -16.83 -1.25
N PRO A 158 1.56 -16.30 -1.51
CA PRO A 158 0.58 -16.17 -0.45
C PRO A 158 0.12 -17.54 0.06
N THR A 159 -0.26 -17.59 1.33
CA THR A 159 -0.83 -18.76 2.00
C THR A 159 -2.31 -18.90 1.61
N LEU A 160 -2.62 -19.99 0.90
CA LEU A 160 -3.97 -20.28 0.36
C LEU A 160 -4.51 -21.65 0.83
N ASN A 161 -4.02 -22.15 1.95
CA ASN A 161 -4.41 -23.47 2.50
C ASN A 161 -5.76 -23.48 3.24
N THR A 162 -6.38 -22.32 3.44
CA THR A 162 -7.66 -22.18 4.17
C THR A 162 -8.88 -22.17 3.25
N PHE A 163 -8.71 -22.39 1.95
CA PHE A 163 -9.79 -22.38 0.97
C PHE A 163 -10.38 -23.77 0.76
N SER A 164 -11.63 -23.81 0.33
CA SER A 164 -12.35 -25.02 -0.04
C SER A 164 -11.55 -25.85 -1.06
N PRO A 165 -11.68 -27.19 -1.06
CA PRO A 165 -10.89 -28.08 -1.92
C PRO A 165 -10.90 -27.72 -3.41
N ASP A 166 -11.98 -27.10 -3.91
CA ASP A 166 -12.10 -26.67 -5.30
C ASP A 166 -11.04 -25.65 -5.73
N PHE A 167 -10.45 -24.90 -4.78
CA PHE A 167 -9.38 -23.93 -5.06
C PHE A 167 -8.00 -24.57 -5.24
N THR A 168 -7.82 -25.85 -4.91
CA THR A 168 -6.52 -26.54 -5.04
C THR A 168 -6.00 -26.59 -6.47
N LYS A 169 -6.90 -26.57 -7.46
CA LYS A 169 -6.58 -26.55 -8.90
C LYS A 169 -6.31 -25.13 -9.42
N MET A 170 -6.60 -24.09 -8.64
CA MET A 170 -6.38 -22.71 -9.04
C MET A 170 -4.93 -22.29 -8.86
N ARG A 171 -4.49 -21.33 -9.68
CA ARG A 171 -3.14 -20.77 -9.57
C ARG A 171 -3.00 -19.98 -8.27
N GLY A 172 -2.10 -20.39 -7.40
CA GLY A 172 -1.79 -19.68 -6.15
C GLY A 172 -0.79 -18.53 -6.27
N ASP A 173 -0.24 -18.27 -7.46
CA ASP A 173 0.69 -17.16 -7.68
C ASP A 173 -0.03 -15.80 -7.61
N TYR A 174 0.72 -14.74 -7.30
CA TYR A 174 0.24 -13.36 -7.44
C TYR A 174 -0.33 -13.11 -8.84
N SER A 175 -1.32 -12.23 -8.91
CA SER A 175 -1.99 -11.89 -10.17
C SER A 175 -1.01 -11.27 -11.18
N ARG A 176 -1.36 -11.35 -12.47
CA ARG A 176 -0.60 -10.64 -13.51
C ARG A 176 -0.61 -9.13 -13.24
N THR A 177 -1.74 -8.58 -12.83
CA THR A 177 -1.91 -7.15 -12.52
C THR A 177 -0.94 -6.66 -11.45
N LEU A 178 -0.69 -7.46 -10.40
CA LEU A 178 0.24 -7.10 -9.34
C LEU A 178 1.72 -7.23 -9.76
N THR A 179 2.01 -8.00 -10.82
CA THR A 179 3.38 -8.26 -11.30
C THR A 179 3.75 -7.46 -12.56
N THR A 180 2.79 -6.72 -13.14
CA THR A 180 3.02 -5.74 -14.20
C THR A 180 3.95 -4.63 -13.70
N PRO A 181 4.90 -4.13 -14.53
CA PRO A 181 5.77 -3.03 -14.14
C PRO A 181 5.00 -1.86 -13.55
N THR A 182 5.59 -1.21 -12.54
CA THR A 182 5.04 0.00 -11.94
C THR A 182 5.91 1.19 -12.28
N THR A 183 5.30 2.25 -12.79
CA THR A 183 5.98 3.49 -13.18
C THR A 183 5.52 4.64 -12.29
N VAL A 184 6.49 5.44 -11.83
CA VAL A 184 6.26 6.66 -11.06
C VAL A 184 7.04 7.83 -11.65
N LYS A 185 6.59 9.05 -11.38
CA LYS A 185 7.30 10.30 -11.69
C LYS A 185 7.84 10.88 -10.39
N LEU A 186 9.14 11.17 -10.36
CA LEU A 186 9.77 12.00 -9.33
C LEU A 186 9.76 13.44 -9.80
N LYS A 187 8.90 14.26 -9.21
CA LYS A 187 8.86 15.70 -9.46
C LYS A 187 9.66 16.44 -8.40
N LEU A 188 10.38 17.47 -8.80
CA LEU A 188 11.21 18.25 -7.89
C LEU A 188 10.51 19.56 -7.59
N ASN A 189 10.22 19.81 -6.32
CA ASN A 189 9.67 21.08 -5.85
C ASN A 189 10.42 21.53 -4.61
N ASP A 190 10.98 22.75 -4.62
CA ASP A 190 11.73 23.34 -3.50
C ASP A 190 12.82 22.41 -2.90
N GLY A 191 13.52 21.66 -3.75
CA GLY A 191 14.57 20.73 -3.33
C GLY A 191 14.05 19.39 -2.75
N ILE A 192 12.74 19.16 -2.75
CA ILE A 192 12.08 17.94 -2.31
C ILE A 192 11.52 17.16 -3.51
N TYR A 193 11.80 15.87 -3.55
CA TYR A 193 11.26 14.97 -4.58
C TYR A 193 9.90 14.39 -4.16
N HIS A 194 8.88 14.58 -4.99
CA HIS A 194 7.53 14.04 -4.84
C HIS A 194 7.35 12.81 -5.72
N ILE A 195 6.80 11.72 -5.17
CA ILE A 195 6.55 10.45 -5.89
C ILE A 195 5.09 10.40 -6.35
N ASP A 196 4.87 10.58 -7.65
CA ASP A 196 3.54 10.51 -8.27
C ASP A 196 3.38 9.24 -9.12
N SER A 197 2.18 8.64 -9.15
CA SER A 197 1.87 7.55 -10.09
C SER A 197 1.93 8.05 -11.52
N ASP A 198 2.45 7.23 -12.44
CA ASP A 198 2.25 7.48 -13.85
C ASP A 198 0.85 7.03 -14.30
N LYS A 199 0.06 7.99 -14.79
CA LYS A 199 -1.30 7.78 -15.30
C LYS A 199 -1.38 7.99 -16.81
N SER A 200 -0.24 8.03 -17.50
CA SER A 200 -0.19 8.40 -18.93
C SER A 200 -0.94 7.41 -19.84
N PHE A 201 -1.13 6.16 -19.37
CA PHE A 201 -1.89 5.11 -20.08
C PHE A 201 -3.29 4.84 -19.50
N ASP A 202 -3.74 5.62 -18.51
CA ASP A 202 -5.06 5.42 -17.92
C ASP A 202 -6.14 5.81 -18.93
N SER A 203 -6.83 4.79 -19.45
CA SER A 203 -7.84 4.93 -20.49
C SER A 203 -9.18 5.37 -19.89
N GLY A 204 -9.34 6.68 -19.72
CA GLY A 204 -10.63 7.30 -19.38
C GLY A 204 -11.16 7.02 -17.97
N PRO A 205 -12.42 7.41 -17.69
CA PRO A 205 -13.04 7.27 -16.38
C PRO A 205 -13.14 5.80 -15.95
N ASN A 206 -12.61 5.49 -14.76
CA ASN A 206 -12.80 4.18 -14.14
C ASN A 206 -14.01 4.21 -13.20
N ILE A 207 -15.11 3.57 -13.61
CA ILE A 207 -16.33 3.46 -12.81
C ILE A 207 -16.07 2.95 -11.39
N LEU A 208 -15.15 1.99 -11.23
CA LEU A 208 -14.81 1.43 -9.92
C LEU A 208 -14.13 2.45 -9.00
N SER A 209 -13.35 3.36 -9.56
CA SER A 209 -12.71 4.43 -8.78
C SER A 209 -13.73 5.45 -8.28
N GLN A 210 -14.72 5.79 -9.12
CA GLN A 210 -15.78 6.73 -8.74
C GLN A 210 -16.71 6.13 -7.70
N LEU A 211 -17.10 4.88 -7.92
CA LEU A 211 -17.94 4.14 -6.99
C LEU A 211 -17.26 3.92 -5.64
N GLY A 212 -15.93 3.76 -5.60
CA GLY A 212 -15.16 3.72 -4.35
C GLY A 212 -15.47 4.90 -3.45
N HIS A 213 -15.32 6.13 -3.95
CA HIS A 213 -15.59 7.35 -3.18
C HIS A 213 -17.05 7.53 -2.79
N ILE A 214 -17.98 7.14 -3.68
CA ILE A 214 -19.41 7.21 -3.37
C ILE A 214 -19.75 6.22 -2.24
N MET A 215 -19.23 4.99 -2.32
CA MET A 215 -19.49 3.98 -1.30
C MET A 215 -18.79 4.31 0.03
N GLU A 216 -17.58 4.87 0.03
CA GLU A 216 -16.94 5.40 1.25
C GLU A 216 -17.91 6.32 2.02
N ARG A 217 -18.59 7.22 1.30
CA ARG A 217 -19.62 8.10 1.87
C ARG A 217 -20.90 7.37 2.23
N MET A 218 -21.39 6.44 1.40
CA MET A 218 -22.57 5.63 1.74
C MET A 218 -22.39 4.83 3.04
N LEU A 219 -21.16 4.43 3.37
CA LEU A 219 -20.85 3.65 4.57
C LEU A 219 -20.64 4.54 5.82
N THR A 220 -20.43 5.84 5.65
CA THR A 220 -20.05 6.77 6.73
C THR A 220 -21.02 7.94 6.93
N GLN A 221 -21.94 8.17 5.99
CA GLN A 221 -22.86 9.29 5.99
C GLN A 221 -24.32 8.84 5.86
N THR A 222 -25.22 9.59 6.49
CA THR A 222 -26.67 9.39 6.36
C THR A 222 -27.17 9.70 4.95
N PRO A 223 -28.37 9.22 4.55
CA PRO A 223 -28.89 9.50 3.21
C PRO A 223 -29.08 11.00 2.96
N ALA A 224 -29.43 11.77 4.00
CA ALA A 224 -29.58 13.22 3.92
C ALA A 224 -28.24 13.92 3.67
N GLU A 225 -27.15 13.48 4.30
CA GLU A 225 -25.80 14.00 4.08
C GLU A 225 -25.28 13.62 2.70
N LEU A 226 -25.44 12.34 2.30
CA LEU A 226 -25.06 11.87 0.98
C LEU A 226 -25.82 12.62 -0.13
N SER A 227 -27.10 12.92 0.11
CA SER A 227 -27.95 13.61 -0.87
C SER A 227 -27.38 14.97 -1.31
N ARG A 228 -26.58 15.64 -0.46
CA ARG A 228 -25.92 16.91 -0.80
C ARG A 228 -24.95 16.78 -1.96
N TYR A 229 -24.39 15.59 -2.14
CA TYR A 229 -23.43 15.28 -3.21
C TYR A 229 -24.11 14.74 -4.47
N LEU A 230 -25.43 14.54 -4.44
CA LEU A 230 -26.20 14.22 -5.63
C LEU A 230 -26.41 15.47 -6.47
N LYS A 231 -26.26 15.31 -7.78
CA LYS A 231 -26.41 16.39 -8.77
C LYS A 231 -27.74 17.14 -8.66
N GLU A 232 -28.82 16.44 -8.33
CA GLU A 232 -30.15 17.04 -8.18
C GLU A 232 -30.18 18.15 -7.12
N ASN A 233 -29.28 18.07 -6.13
CA ASN A 233 -29.18 18.99 -5.02
C ASN A 233 -28.02 20.00 -5.17
N GLU A 234 -27.29 20.00 -6.30
CA GLU A 234 -26.17 20.92 -6.55
C GLU A 234 -26.61 22.39 -6.46
N LYS A 235 -27.82 22.70 -6.96
CA LYS A 235 -28.41 24.05 -6.88
C LYS A 235 -28.80 24.46 -5.47
N LEU A 236 -29.08 23.48 -4.59
CA LEU A 236 -29.47 23.72 -3.20
C LEU A 236 -28.26 23.95 -2.29
N TYR A 237 -27.09 23.43 -2.68
CA TYR A 237 -25.83 23.58 -1.95
C TYR A 237 -24.73 24.17 -2.85
N PRO A 238 -24.82 25.46 -3.25
CA PRO A 238 -23.82 26.09 -4.09
C PRO A 238 -22.52 26.33 -3.31
N GLY A 239 -21.45 25.60 -3.66
CA GLY A 239 -20.11 25.76 -3.10
C GLY A 239 -19.37 24.43 -2.94
N PRO A 240 -18.05 24.43 -2.73
CA PRO A 240 -17.34 23.20 -2.39
C PRO A 240 -17.86 22.68 -1.05
N ILE A 241 -18.50 21.51 -1.06
CA ILE A 241 -18.80 20.76 0.16
C ILE A 241 -17.46 20.16 0.62
N ALA A 242 -16.65 20.99 1.27
CA ALA A 242 -15.37 20.61 1.80
C ALA A 242 -15.58 19.96 3.17
N GLU A 243 -15.64 18.64 3.20
CA GLU A 243 -15.27 17.94 4.42
C GLU A 243 -13.75 17.85 4.46
N PRO A 244 -13.10 18.30 5.54
CA PRO A 244 -11.65 18.18 5.67
C PRO A 244 -11.29 16.70 5.73
N ASP A 245 -10.59 16.21 4.71
CA ASP A 245 -10.01 14.86 4.76
C ASP A 245 -9.06 14.76 5.95
N SER A 246 -9.19 13.67 6.71
CA SER A 246 -8.25 13.34 7.78
C SER A 246 -7.05 12.60 7.23
N TYR A 247 -5.84 13.00 7.66
CA TYR A 247 -4.58 12.42 7.19
C TYR A 247 -3.67 11.98 8.33
N GLN A 248 -3.07 10.79 8.19
CA GLN A 248 -1.89 10.37 8.95
C GLN A 248 -0.65 10.65 8.12
N TYR A 249 0.24 11.47 8.68
CA TYR A 249 1.59 11.65 8.18
C TYR A 249 2.56 10.76 8.94
N SER A 250 3.37 10.02 8.20
CA SER A 250 4.42 9.19 8.77
C SER A 250 5.72 9.38 8.02
N ALA A 251 6.84 9.05 8.63
CA ALA A 251 8.14 9.18 7.97
C ALA A 251 9.13 8.10 8.41
N THR A 252 10.03 7.78 7.49
CA THR A 252 11.25 7.03 7.74
C THR A 252 12.44 7.98 7.81
N SER A 253 13.65 7.45 7.68
CA SER A 253 14.86 8.28 7.62
C SER A 253 14.87 9.26 6.43
N LYS A 254 14.27 8.89 5.29
CA LYS A 254 14.38 9.67 4.05
C LYS A 254 13.07 9.90 3.31
N ILE A 255 11.98 9.21 3.66
CA ILE A 255 10.69 9.32 2.96
C ILE A 255 9.62 9.74 3.97
N ALA A 256 8.86 10.77 3.62
CA ALA A 256 7.60 11.08 4.26
C ALA A 256 6.45 10.46 3.48
N PHE A 257 5.46 9.94 4.20
CA PHE A 257 4.24 9.37 3.66
C PHE A 257 3.04 10.16 4.17
N ARG A 258 2.01 10.19 3.33
CA ARG A 258 0.67 10.64 3.67
C ARG A 258 -0.31 9.52 3.39
N ALA A 259 -1.12 9.18 4.38
CA ALA A 259 -2.26 8.28 4.24
C ALA A 259 -3.53 9.04 4.60
N GLN A 260 -4.53 9.00 3.72
CA GLN A 260 -5.89 9.44 4.03
C GLN A 260 -6.53 8.41 4.96
N LEU A 261 -7.35 8.87 5.91
CA LEU A 261 -8.00 8.04 6.90
C LEU A 261 -9.50 7.98 6.60
N ASP A 262 -9.98 6.81 6.23
CA ASP A 262 -11.36 6.65 5.77
C ASP A 262 -12.34 6.49 6.93
N CYS A 263 -11.95 5.74 7.97
CA CYS A 263 -12.86 5.44 9.07
C CYS A 263 -12.16 5.20 10.43
N SER A 264 -12.91 5.42 11.51
CA SER A 264 -12.48 5.15 12.88
C SER A 264 -13.53 4.38 13.69
N ASP A 265 -13.04 3.54 14.61
CA ASP A 265 -13.83 2.91 15.67
C ASP A 265 -12.97 2.78 16.94
N PRO A 266 -13.37 3.37 18.08
CA PRO A 266 -12.54 3.39 19.29
C PRO A 266 -12.30 2.02 19.94
N ARG A 267 -13.05 0.99 19.55
CA ARG A 267 -12.92 -0.38 20.09
C ARG A 267 -11.83 -1.19 19.38
N LEU A 268 -11.38 -0.76 18.19
CA LEU A 268 -10.28 -1.41 17.47
C LEU A 268 -8.93 -1.05 18.11
N PRO A 269 -7.94 -1.98 18.14
CA PRO A 269 -6.63 -1.73 18.76
C PRO A 269 -5.92 -0.47 18.25
N ARG A 270 -5.91 -0.23 16.93
CA ARG A 270 -5.32 0.97 16.32
C ARG A 270 -6.36 2.05 15.97
N LYS A 271 -7.64 1.82 16.28
CA LYS A 271 -8.81 2.69 16.11
C LYS A 271 -9.15 3.11 14.68
N ILE A 272 -8.18 3.36 13.82
CA ILE A 272 -8.37 3.79 12.44
C ILE A 272 -8.33 2.59 11.52
N PHE A 273 -9.20 2.53 10.52
CA PHE A 273 -9.16 1.51 9.48
C PHE A 273 -9.57 2.12 8.14
N ASP A 274 -9.21 1.42 7.07
CA ASP A 274 -9.41 1.88 5.70
C ASP A 274 -10.69 1.26 5.11
N LEU A 275 -11.41 2.00 4.27
CA LEU A 275 -12.61 1.50 3.61
C LEU A 275 -12.26 1.08 2.19
N LYS A 276 -12.52 -0.17 1.86
CA LYS A 276 -12.29 -0.72 0.53
C LYS A 276 -13.59 -1.22 -0.05
N THR A 277 -13.74 -1.03 -1.35
CA THR A 277 -14.80 -1.65 -2.13
C THR A 277 -14.20 -2.70 -3.03
N ARG A 278 -14.94 -3.79 -3.23
CA ARG A 278 -14.54 -4.87 -4.10
C ARG A 278 -15.68 -5.25 -5.02
N SER A 279 -15.52 -4.95 -6.31
CA SER A 279 -16.46 -5.39 -7.31
C SER A 279 -16.29 -6.89 -7.59
N THR A 280 -17.37 -7.53 -8.02
CA THR A 280 -17.38 -8.94 -8.44
C THR A 280 -16.37 -9.20 -9.55
N LEU A 281 -15.84 -10.43 -9.57
CA LEU A 281 -14.84 -10.90 -10.53
C LEU A 281 -15.10 -10.49 -11.99
N PRO A 282 -16.26 -10.74 -12.61
CA PRO A 282 -16.45 -10.42 -14.02
C PRO A 282 -16.28 -8.92 -14.29
N ILE A 283 -16.80 -8.05 -13.42
CA ILE A 283 -16.63 -6.58 -13.54
C ILE A 283 -15.17 -6.17 -13.40
N ARG A 284 -14.39 -6.85 -12.54
CA ARG A 284 -12.94 -6.56 -12.39
C ARG A 284 -12.14 -6.97 -13.62
N LEU A 285 -12.58 -8.00 -14.34
CA LEU A 285 -11.94 -8.49 -15.56
C LEU A 285 -12.31 -7.64 -16.77
N ASP A 286 -13.54 -7.15 -16.82
CA ASP A 286 -14.04 -6.27 -17.87
C ASP A 286 -14.88 -5.12 -17.29
N LYS A 287 -14.16 -4.07 -16.88
CA LYS A 287 -14.74 -2.85 -16.32
C LYS A 287 -15.50 -2.01 -17.36
N HIS A 288 -15.25 -2.21 -18.66
CA HIS A 288 -15.86 -1.41 -19.71
C HIS A 288 -17.30 -1.85 -19.97
N PHE A 289 -17.54 -3.16 -19.90
CA PHE A 289 -18.85 -3.77 -20.06
C PHE A 289 -19.48 -4.18 -18.73
N TYR A 290 -19.16 -3.46 -17.63
CA TYR A 290 -19.59 -3.82 -16.28
C TYR A 290 -21.11 -4.02 -16.13
N LYS A 291 -21.92 -3.28 -16.91
CA LYS A 291 -23.39 -3.38 -16.94
C LYS A 291 -23.89 -4.75 -17.41
N GLU A 292 -23.10 -5.48 -18.20
CA GLU A 292 -23.44 -6.83 -18.67
C GLU A 292 -23.26 -7.90 -17.58
N TYR A 293 -22.53 -7.57 -16.52
CA TYR A 293 -22.18 -8.51 -15.45
C TYR A 293 -22.94 -8.28 -14.14
N LEU A 294 -23.96 -7.42 -14.15
CA LEU A 294 -24.77 -7.13 -12.95
C LEU A 294 -25.54 -8.36 -12.44
N GLY A 295 -25.80 -9.36 -13.30
CA GLY A 295 -26.43 -10.62 -12.87
C GLY A 295 -25.53 -11.51 -11.99
N TYR A 296 -24.23 -11.22 -11.90
CA TYR A 296 -23.33 -11.96 -11.02
C TYR A 296 -23.45 -11.41 -9.59
N GLU A 297 -24.10 -12.17 -8.72
CA GLU A 297 -24.34 -11.81 -7.33
C GLU A 297 -23.59 -12.73 -6.36
N LEU A 298 -23.18 -12.20 -5.20
CA LEU A 298 -22.50 -12.99 -4.18
C LEU A 298 -23.54 -13.54 -3.18
N ASN A 299 -24.13 -14.69 -3.53
CA ASN A 299 -25.14 -15.35 -2.70
C ASN A 299 -24.58 -16.50 -1.85
N LYS A 300 -23.31 -16.87 -2.05
CA LYS A 300 -22.65 -17.98 -1.33
C LYS A 300 -21.48 -17.47 -0.50
N GLN A 301 -21.30 -18.03 0.70
CA GLN A 301 -20.07 -17.78 1.47
C GLN A 301 -18.88 -18.49 0.81
N PHE A 302 -19.06 -19.75 0.40
CA PHE A 302 -18.02 -20.63 -0.13
C PHE A 302 -18.29 -21.03 -1.58
N GLY A 303 -17.22 -21.36 -2.31
CA GLY A 303 -17.28 -21.82 -3.70
C GLY A 303 -16.37 -21.02 -4.63
N VAL A 304 -16.17 -21.51 -5.86
CA VAL A 304 -15.27 -20.87 -6.83
C VAL A 304 -15.91 -19.75 -7.66
N MET A 305 -17.24 -19.62 -7.57
CA MET A 305 -18.06 -18.66 -8.32
C MET A 305 -19.20 -18.15 -7.43
N GLU A 306 -19.59 -16.89 -7.63
CA GLU A 306 -20.71 -16.22 -6.94
C GLU A 306 -20.57 -16.27 -5.42
N SER A 307 -19.32 -16.25 -4.95
CA SER A 307 -19.01 -16.43 -3.56
C SER A 307 -18.04 -15.40 -3.02
N PHE A 308 -18.20 -15.10 -1.74
CA PHE A 308 -17.23 -14.26 -1.02
C PHE A 308 -15.86 -14.94 -0.91
N GLU A 309 -15.82 -16.27 -0.77
CA GLU A 309 -14.57 -17.04 -0.78
C GLU A 309 -13.77 -16.82 -2.07
N ARG A 310 -14.42 -16.80 -3.23
CA ARG A 310 -13.75 -16.50 -4.50
C ARG A 310 -13.17 -15.09 -4.52
N GLU A 311 -13.94 -14.12 -4.04
CA GLU A 311 -13.48 -12.74 -3.99
C GLU A 311 -12.31 -12.58 -3.03
N TYR A 312 -12.36 -13.20 -1.86
CA TYR A 312 -11.28 -13.23 -0.88
C TYR A 312 -10.02 -13.92 -1.42
N PHE A 313 -10.16 -15.05 -2.12
CA PHE A 313 -9.06 -15.75 -2.79
C PHE A 313 -8.31 -14.83 -3.77
N ASP A 314 -9.04 -14.15 -4.64
CA ASP A 314 -8.45 -13.24 -5.61
C ASP A 314 -7.93 -11.96 -4.93
N MET A 315 -8.47 -11.58 -3.76
CA MET A 315 -8.00 -10.42 -2.98
C MET A 315 -6.63 -10.66 -2.37
N ILE A 316 -6.39 -11.85 -1.79
CA ILE A 316 -5.07 -12.24 -1.28
C ILE A 316 -4.01 -12.11 -2.37
N ARG A 317 -4.31 -12.58 -3.58
CA ARG A 317 -3.35 -12.68 -4.68
C ARG A 317 -3.09 -11.37 -5.41
N ASN A 318 -3.95 -10.36 -5.25
CA ASN A 318 -3.92 -9.15 -6.07
C ASN A 318 -3.85 -7.85 -5.26
N ALA A 319 -4.47 -7.80 -4.08
CA ALA A 319 -4.72 -6.56 -3.37
C ALA A 319 -4.09 -6.53 -1.96
N PHE A 320 -4.05 -7.66 -1.25
CA PHE A 320 -3.54 -7.73 0.12
C PHE A 320 -2.14 -7.15 0.29
N LEU A 321 -1.24 -7.38 -0.67
CA LEU A 321 0.11 -6.82 -0.57
C LEU A 321 0.09 -5.28 -0.56
N LYS A 322 -0.76 -4.65 -1.38
CA LYS A 322 -0.91 -3.19 -1.41
C LYS A 322 -1.63 -2.69 -0.16
N TYR A 323 -2.69 -3.38 0.27
CA TYR A 323 -3.46 -3.03 1.46
C TYR A 323 -2.63 -3.13 2.73
N SER A 324 -1.83 -4.20 2.90
CA SER A 324 -0.96 -4.34 4.07
C SER A 324 0.08 -3.22 4.16
N PHE A 325 0.66 -2.79 3.03
CA PHE A 325 1.53 -1.62 3.00
C PHE A 325 0.79 -0.31 3.28
N GLN A 326 -0.42 -0.11 2.74
CA GLN A 326 -1.24 1.07 3.03
C GLN A 326 -1.56 1.16 4.53
N VAL A 327 -2.06 0.07 5.11
CA VAL A 327 -2.39 -0.04 6.54
C VAL A 327 -1.18 0.23 7.43
N ARG A 328 0.00 -0.27 7.06
CA ARG A 328 1.25 0.01 7.79
C ARG A 328 1.68 1.47 7.70
N ILE A 329 1.61 2.06 6.51
CA ILE A 329 1.96 3.47 6.27
C ILE A 329 1.02 4.40 7.04
N GLY A 330 -0.28 4.10 7.03
CA GLY A 330 -1.32 4.86 7.73
C GLY A 330 -1.50 4.51 9.21
N LYS A 331 -0.74 3.54 9.73
CA LYS A 331 -0.88 3.01 11.10
C LYS A 331 -2.31 2.58 11.44
N MET A 332 -3.01 2.04 10.46
CA MET A 332 -4.38 1.56 10.55
C MET A 332 -4.44 0.16 11.17
N ASP A 333 -5.58 -0.22 11.73
CA ASP A 333 -5.88 -1.53 12.30
C ASP A 333 -6.06 -2.61 11.22
N GLY A 334 -6.74 -2.25 10.14
CA GLY A 334 -7.05 -3.15 9.05
C GLY A 334 -7.83 -2.42 7.98
N ILE A 335 -8.60 -3.19 7.21
CA ILE A 335 -9.51 -2.67 6.20
C ILE A 335 -10.90 -3.27 6.40
N MET A 336 -11.94 -2.50 6.09
CA MET A 336 -13.28 -3.04 5.90
C MET A 336 -13.59 -3.09 4.40
N VAL A 337 -13.99 -4.25 3.90
CA VAL A 337 -14.31 -4.48 2.49
C VAL A 337 -15.82 -4.55 2.30
N ALA A 338 -16.38 -3.69 1.45
CA ALA A 338 -17.74 -3.81 0.93
C ALA A 338 -17.73 -4.51 -0.43
N TYR A 339 -18.41 -5.65 -0.53
CA TYR A 339 -18.51 -6.43 -1.76
C TYR A 339 -19.71 -6.01 -2.58
N HIS A 340 -19.54 -5.79 -3.89
CA HIS A 340 -20.61 -5.27 -4.73
C HIS A 340 -20.50 -5.72 -6.20
N ASN A 341 -21.58 -5.58 -6.97
CA ASN A 341 -21.55 -5.72 -8.44
C ASN A 341 -21.73 -4.37 -9.14
N THR A 342 -21.40 -3.25 -8.49
CA THR A 342 -21.66 -1.86 -8.92
C THR A 342 -23.12 -1.40 -8.87
N ALA A 343 -24.10 -2.30 -8.91
CA ALA A 343 -25.51 -1.96 -8.69
C ALA A 343 -25.94 -2.22 -7.24
N LYS A 344 -25.47 -3.32 -6.65
CA LYS A 344 -25.82 -3.78 -5.31
C LYS A 344 -24.62 -4.08 -4.43
N ILE A 345 -24.73 -3.80 -3.13
CA ILE A 345 -23.83 -4.31 -2.09
C ILE A 345 -24.36 -5.64 -1.55
N PHE A 346 -23.49 -6.65 -1.44
CA PHE A 346 -23.86 -7.98 -0.96
C PHE A 346 -23.53 -8.22 0.51
N GLY A 347 -22.49 -7.56 1.02
CA GLY A 347 -22.02 -7.78 2.37
C GLY A 347 -20.66 -7.17 2.62
N PHE A 348 -20.20 -7.37 3.85
CA PHE A 348 -19.03 -6.72 4.41
C PHE A 348 -18.09 -7.73 5.05
N GLN A 349 -16.80 -7.45 5.03
CA GLN A 349 -15.79 -8.21 5.75
C GLN A 349 -14.73 -7.27 6.32
N TYR A 350 -14.49 -7.35 7.62
CA TYR A 350 -13.32 -6.74 8.22
C TYR A 350 -12.11 -7.66 8.13
N ILE A 351 -10.96 -7.10 7.75
CA ILE A 351 -9.71 -7.84 7.55
C ILE A 351 -8.60 -7.07 8.28
N SER A 352 -8.13 -7.64 9.38
CA SER A 352 -7.05 -7.04 10.18
C SER A 352 -5.70 -7.08 9.45
N LEU A 353 -4.77 -6.22 9.88
CA LEU A 353 -3.37 -6.31 9.42
C LEU A 353 -2.76 -7.69 9.73
N GLU A 354 -3.08 -8.23 10.90
CA GLU A 354 -2.61 -9.53 11.39
C GLU A 354 -3.11 -10.68 10.49
N GLU A 355 -4.36 -10.60 10.01
CA GLU A 355 -4.89 -11.53 9.03
C GLU A 355 -4.16 -11.41 7.69
N MET A 356 -3.99 -10.20 7.16
CA MET A 356 -3.21 -9.97 5.93
C MET A 356 -1.78 -10.50 6.06
N ASP A 357 -1.14 -10.28 7.21
CA ASP A 357 0.21 -10.76 7.50
C ASP A 357 0.27 -12.29 7.50
N SER A 358 -0.72 -12.97 8.08
CA SER A 358 -0.78 -14.43 8.05
C SER A 358 -0.83 -15.00 6.62
N LYS A 359 -1.51 -14.29 5.70
CA LYS A 359 -1.65 -14.69 4.30
C LYS A 359 -0.44 -14.33 3.45
N LEU A 360 0.24 -13.23 3.73
CA LEU A 360 1.35 -12.73 2.90
C LEU A 360 2.73 -13.12 3.44
N PHE A 361 2.91 -13.03 4.75
CA PHE A 361 4.21 -13.07 5.42
C PHE A 361 4.32 -14.20 6.45
N GLU A 362 3.25 -14.98 6.65
CA GLU A 362 3.04 -16.00 7.71
C GLU A 362 2.70 -15.41 9.08
N ASN A 363 3.31 -14.29 9.48
CA ASN A 363 3.00 -13.60 10.73
C ASN A 363 3.44 -12.13 10.70
N SER A 364 3.00 -11.38 11.71
CA SER A 364 3.29 -9.94 11.80
C SER A 364 4.74 -9.58 12.12
N VAL A 365 5.52 -10.50 12.70
CA VAL A 365 6.97 -10.27 12.89
C VAL A 365 7.64 -10.21 11.53
N MET A 366 7.37 -11.19 10.66
CA MET A 366 7.88 -11.20 9.30
C MET A 366 7.33 -10.01 8.49
N GLY A 367 6.04 -9.69 8.61
CA GLY A 367 5.44 -8.54 7.93
C GLY A 367 6.11 -7.20 8.29
N ASN A 368 6.44 -6.98 9.57
CA ASN A 368 7.17 -5.79 10.02
C ASN A 368 8.59 -5.71 9.43
N GLN A 369 9.30 -6.84 9.41
CA GLN A 369 10.66 -6.91 8.88
C GLN A 369 10.69 -6.70 7.37
N VAL A 370 9.77 -7.36 6.64
CA VAL A 370 9.61 -7.19 5.20
C VAL A 370 9.34 -5.72 4.88
N PHE A 371 8.35 -5.11 5.53
CA PHE A 371 8.04 -3.69 5.31
C PHE A 371 9.26 -2.79 5.53
N THR A 372 9.99 -3.01 6.61
CA THR A 372 11.21 -2.26 6.94
C THR A 372 12.25 -2.38 5.82
N VAL A 373 12.57 -3.59 5.41
CA VAL A 373 13.59 -3.84 4.38
C VAL A 373 13.16 -3.29 3.02
N THR A 374 11.89 -3.49 2.65
CA THR A 374 11.30 -2.99 1.40
C THR A 374 11.38 -1.47 1.33
N VAL A 375 11.03 -0.74 2.40
CA VAL A 375 11.11 0.73 2.40
C VAL A 375 12.56 1.22 2.39
N ARG A 376 13.47 0.59 3.14
CA ARG A 376 14.90 0.94 3.10
C ARG A 376 15.54 0.68 1.74
N LEU A 377 15.11 -0.37 1.04
CA LEU A 377 15.55 -0.64 -0.32
C LEU A 377 15.05 0.45 -1.28
N LEU A 378 13.81 0.91 -1.12
CA LEU A 378 13.29 2.06 -1.88
C LEU A 378 14.16 3.30 -1.64
N GLU A 379 14.45 3.65 -0.39
CA GLU A 379 15.32 4.78 -0.04
C GLU A 379 16.68 4.70 -0.76
N LYS A 380 17.35 3.54 -0.73
CA LYS A 380 18.65 3.36 -1.38
C LYS A 380 18.60 3.48 -2.90
N ILE A 381 17.54 2.95 -3.53
CA ILE A 381 17.35 3.06 -4.98
C ILE A 381 17.13 4.53 -5.34
N LEU A 382 16.26 5.23 -4.62
CA LEU A 382 15.99 6.65 -4.84
C LEU A 382 17.25 7.49 -4.66
N ASP A 383 18.01 7.30 -3.57
CA ASP A 383 19.30 7.99 -3.35
C ASP A 383 20.28 7.80 -4.51
N ARG A 384 20.37 6.57 -5.04
CA ARG A 384 21.28 6.28 -6.16
C ARG A 384 20.83 6.98 -7.43
N ILE A 385 19.52 7.01 -7.68
CA ILE A 385 18.94 7.66 -8.85
C ILE A 385 19.10 9.18 -8.75
N THR A 386 18.71 9.80 -7.65
CA THR A 386 18.82 11.26 -7.46
C THR A 386 20.27 11.73 -7.36
N GLY A 387 21.19 10.88 -6.90
CA GLY A 387 22.64 11.16 -6.92
C GLY A 387 23.24 11.10 -8.33
N ASP A 388 22.71 10.24 -9.21
CA ASP A 388 23.13 10.16 -10.62
C ASP A 388 22.48 11.25 -11.49
N PHE A 389 21.31 11.76 -11.09
CA PHE A 389 20.54 12.80 -11.80
C PHE A 389 20.14 13.95 -10.86
N PRO A 390 21.11 14.68 -10.28
CA PRO A 390 20.84 15.71 -9.30
C PRO A 390 20.03 16.86 -9.90
N GLY A 391 18.98 17.29 -9.20
CA GLY A 391 18.14 18.42 -9.61
C GLY A 391 17.23 18.14 -10.81
N LYS A 392 17.14 16.89 -11.28
CA LYS A 392 16.31 16.50 -12.43
C LYS A 392 15.05 15.77 -12.00
N GLU A 393 13.95 16.04 -12.71
CA GLU A 393 12.76 15.20 -12.65
C GLU A 393 12.99 13.93 -13.47
N VAL A 394 12.50 12.80 -12.95
CA VAL A 394 12.71 11.50 -13.60
C VAL A 394 11.46 10.65 -13.56
N MET A 395 11.24 9.87 -14.60
CA MET A 395 10.29 8.76 -14.59
C MET A 395 11.04 7.48 -14.26
N ILE A 396 10.51 6.69 -13.34
CA ILE A 396 11.14 5.46 -12.87
C ILE A 396 10.17 4.29 -13.02
N THR A 397 10.58 3.26 -13.76
CA THR A 397 9.82 2.03 -13.96
C THR A 397 10.51 0.85 -13.28
N PHE A 398 9.82 0.22 -12.33
CA PHE A 398 10.31 -0.95 -11.61
C PHE A 398 9.75 -2.23 -12.24
N LYS A 399 10.62 -3.21 -12.51
CA LYS A 399 10.23 -4.53 -13.00
C LYS A 399 11.06 -5.64 -12.38
N THR A 400 10.48 -6.30 -11.39
CA THR A 400 11.05 -7.55 -10.85
C THR A 400 10.88 -8.68 -11.86
N LYS A 401 11.99 -9.37 -12.18
CA LYS A 401 11.97 -10.53 -13.07
C LYS A 401 11.24 -11.68 -12.38
N ASN A 402 10.37 -12.35 -13.15
CA ASN A 402 9.51 -13.39 -12.62
C ASN A 402 10.34 -14.52 -12.01
N LYS A 403 10.07 -14.89 -10.75
CA LYS A 403 10.77 -15.94 -9.99
C LYS A 403 12.31 -15.77 -9.96
N SER A 404 12.79 -14.54 -10.00
CA SER A 404 14.21 -14.20 -9.95
C SER A 404 14.46 -13.15 -8.87
N LEU A 405 15.62 -13.22 -8.22
CA LEU A 405 16.13 -12.23 -7.27
C LEU A 405 16.78 -11.04 -7.99
N MET A 406 16.21 -10.67 -9.13
CA MET A 406 16.71 -9.60 -9.99
C MET A 406 15.56 -8.69 -10.39
N MET A 407 15.80 -7.39 -10.31
CA MET A 407 14.86 -6.36 -10.69
C MET A 407 15.55 -5.36 -11.59
N ASP A 408 14.93 -5.06 -12.73
CA ASP A 408 15.35 -3.97 -13.60
C ASP A 408 14.60 -2.70 -13.16
N VAL A 409 15.33 -1.60 -13.02
CA VAL A 409 14.80 -0.26 -12.74
C VAL A 409 15.21 0.65 -13.88
N PHE A 410 14.26 1.06 -14.69
CA PHE A 410 14.47 1.97 -15.81
C PHE A 410 14.23 3.41 -15.35
N VAL A 411 15.12 4.32 -15.71
CA VAL A 411 15.06 5.73 -15.34
C VAL A 411 15.16 6.56 -16.60
N GLU A 412 14.16 7.41 -16.82
CA GLU A 412 14.09 8.36 -17.92
C GLU A 412 14.11 9.77 -17.33
N VAL A 413 15.03 10.61 -17.80
CA VAL A 413 15.06 12.02 -17.39
C VAL A 413 13.95 12.77 -18.12
N ILE A 414 13.11 13.47 -17.36
CA ILE A 414 12.06 14.33 -17.91
C ILE A 414 12.70 15.69 -18.19
N GLU A 415 12.89 16.00 -19.47
CA GLU A 415 13.34 17.33 -19.89
C GLU A 415 12.15 18.29 -19.81
N SER A 416 12.31 19.39 -19.06
CA SER A 416 11.29 20.44 -18.99
C SER A 416 11.08 21.02 -20.37
N LYS A 417 9.89 20.83 -20.97
CA LYS A 417 9.49 21.59 -22.16
C LYS A 417 9.55 23.07 -21.82
N ALA A 418 10.21 23.86 -22.67
CA ALA A 418 10.10 25.32 -22.62
C ALA A 418 8.62 25.71 -22.70
N GLU A 419 8.22 26.74 -21.95
CA GLU A 419 6.88 27.32 -21.95
C GLU A 419 6.54 27.92 -23.33
N ASP A 420 6.16 27.08 -24.29
CA ASP A 420 5.42 27.52 -25.46
C ASP A 420 4.04 26.86 -25.41
N GLY A 421 3.02 27.70 -25.16
CA GLY A 421 1.64 27.35 -24.88
C GLY A 421 0.88 26.66 -26.02
N SER A 422 1.34 25.48 -26.45
CA SER A 422 0.57 24.58 -27.29
C SER A 422 0.29 23.28 -26.53
N GLU A 423 -0.97 23.09 -26.14
CA GLU A 423 -1.52 21.80 -25.75
C GLU A 423 -1.36 20.86 -26.96
N THR A 424 -0.28 20.07 -26.98
CA THR A 424 -0.03 19.03 -27.97
C THR A 424 -0.16 17.67 -27.33
N ASP A 425 -0.87 16.79 -28.05
CA ASP A 425 -1.45 15.52 -27.67
C ASP A 425 -0.64 14.60 -26.74
N ALA A 426 -1.39 13.80 -25.99
CA ALA A 426 -0.99 12.79 -25.00
C ALA A 426 -0.15 11.60 -25.53
N LEU A 427 0.58 11.78 -26.63
CA LEU A 427 1.47 10.79 -27.24
C LEU A 427 2.84 11.40 -27.60
N SER A 428 3.41 12.24 -26.73
CA SER A 428 4.84 12.54 -26.84
C SER A 428 5.63 11.30 -26.39
N PHE A 429 5.80 10.36 -27.32
CA PHE A 429 6.82 9.33 -27.23
C PHE A 429 8.14 10.00 -26.85
N VAL A 430 8.83 9.40 -25.87
CA VAL A 430 10.26 9.50 -25.57
C VAL A 430 10.96 10.35 -26.62
N SER A 431 11.28 11.60 -26.27
CA SER A 431 12.14 12.44 -27.12
C SER A 431 13.32 11.55 -27.55
N PRO A 432 13.70 11.49 -28.84
CA PRO A 432 14.84 10.71 -29.30
C PRO A 432 16.16 11.02 -28.55
N GLN A 433 16.18 12.10 -27.75
CA GLN A 433 17.29 12.59 -26.95
C GLN A 433 17.17 12.25 -25.45
N SER A 434 16.05 11.69 -24.99
CA SER A 434 15.87 11.38 -23.56
C SER A 434 16.85 10.31 -23.09
N THR A 435 17.53 10.62 -21.99
CA THR A 435 18.51 9.71 -21.39
C THR A 435 17.79 8.59 -20.64
N LEU A 436 17.73 7.40 -21.24
CA LEU A 436 17.25 6.18 -20.60
C LEU A 436 18.42 5.41 -19.97
N VAL A 437 18.33 5.18 -18.66
CA VAL A 437 19.30 4.39 -17.88
C VAL A 437 18.61 3.19 -17.26
N LYS A 438 19.28 2.04 -17.27
CA LYS A 438 18.83 0.84 -16.56
C LYS A 438 19.75 0.58 -15.36
N TYR A 439 19.16 0.45 -14.18
CA TYR A 439 19.78 -0.14 -13.01
C TYR A 439 19.30 -1.59 -12.88
N GLN A 440 20.22 -2.48 -12.54
CA GLN A 440 19.90 -3.85 -12.17
C GLN A 440 20.14 -3.99 -10.67
N VAL A 441 19.08 -4.41 -9.96
CA VAL A 441 19.10 -4.64 -8.52
C VAL A 441 19.06 -6.14 -8.29
N THR A 442 19.99 -6.66 -7.50
CA THR A 442 19.97 -8.02 -6.98
C THR A 442 19.91 -7.99 -5.47
N ALA A 443 19.19 -8.94 -4.87
CA ALA A 443 19.10 -9.07 -3.41
C ALA A 443 19.35 -10.51 -2.96
N HIS A 444 19.97 -10.64 -1.79
CA HIS A 444 20.20 -11.92 -1.13
C HIS A 444 19.91 -11.82 0.37
N SER A 445 19.00 -12.67 0.82
CA SER A 445 18.62 -12.76 2.22
C SER A 445 19.76 -13.32 3.06
N LEU A 446 20.02 -12.65 4.19
CA LEU A 446 20.99 -13.05 5.19
C LEU A 446 20.28 -13.26 6.53
N ILE A 447 20.48 -14.43 7.13
CA ILE A 447 20.12 -14.70 8.54
C ILE A 447 21.42 -14.83 9.33
N ASN A 448 21.61 -13.97 10.34
CA ASN A 448 22.83 -13.95 11.15
C ASN A 448 24.12 -13.85 10.29
N GLY A 449 24.06 -13.07 9.21
CA GLY A 449 25.17 -12.88 8.28
C GLY A 449 25.42 -14.04 7.29
N LYS A 450 24.68 -15.14 7.40
CA LYS A 450 24.76 -16.25 6.44
C LYS A 450 23.69 -16.11 5.35
N LYS A 451 24.11 -16.28 4.10
CA LYS A 451 23.20 -16.32 2.96
C LYS A 451 22.27 -17.52 3.06
N ILE A 452 21.00 -17.29 2.80
CA ILE A 452 19.99 -18.33 2.71
C ILE A 452 19.41 -18.38 1.30
N GLU A 453 18.96 -19.57 0.90
CA GLU A 453 18.28 -19.78 -0.38
C GLU A 453 16.77 -19.86 -0.15
N GLY A 454 16.01 -19.20 -1.03
CA GLY A 454 14.56 -19.17 -0.97
C GLY A 454 13.98 -18.15 0.03
N PRO A 455 12.65 -18.13 0.19
CA PRO A 455 11.97 -17.20 1.09
C PRO A 455 12.36 -17.38 2.55
N VAL A 456 12.55 -16.26 3.24
CA VAL A 456 12.79 -16.25 4.69
C VAL A 456 11.48 -16.54 5.43
N SER A 457 11.59 -17.28 6.53
CA SER A 457 10.52 -17.49 7.50
C SER A 457 11.09 -17.37 8.91
N LEU A 458 10.44 -16.55 9.73
CA LEU A 458 10.68 -16.46 11.16
C LEU A 458 9.39 -16.85 11.88
N ASP A 459 9.50 -17.51 13.02
CA ASP A 459 8.37 -17.78 13.91
C ASP A 459 7.80 -16.49 14.53
N SER A 460 6.70 -16.61 15.26
CA SER A 460 6.06 -15.48 15.94
C SER A 460 6.93 -14.83 17.03
N ASN A 461 8.04 -15.46 17.43
CA ASN A 461 9.04 -14.93 18.35
C ASN A 461 10.26 -14.33 17.61
N GLY A 462 10.25 -14.32 16.28
CA GLY A 462 11.36 -13.84 15.45
C GLY A 462 12.55 -14.80 15.34
N LYS A 463 12.36 -16.09 15.63
CA LYS A 463 13.38 -17.14 15.49
C LYS A 463 13.25 -17.85 14.14
N ASP A 464 14.37 -18.16 13.51
CA ASP A 464 14.38 -19.00 12.31
C ASP A 464 14.26 -20.49 12.68
N ASN A 465 13.58 -21.26 11.83
CA ASN A 465 13.55 -22.73 11.92
C ASN A 465 14.75 -23.39 11.23
N MET A 466 15.58 -22.59 10.55
CA MET A 466 16.63 -23.05 9.61
C MET A 466 18.01 -23.19 10.26
N SER A 467 18.16 -22.90 11.55
CA SER A 467 19.36 -23.27 12.31
C SER A 467 19.01 -24.29 13.40
N LYS A 468 19.11 -25.57 13.05
CA LYS A 468 19.62 -26.58 13.98
C LYS A 468 21.01 -26.96 13.51
#